data_AF-A0A372JSQ4-F1
#
_entry.id   AF-A0A372JSQ4-F1
#
_cell.length_a   1.000
_cell.length_b   1.000
_cell.length_c   1.000
_cell.angle_alpha   90.00
_cell.angle_beta   90.00
_cell.angle_gamma   90.00
#
_symmetry.space_group_name_H-M   'P 1'
#
loop_
_entity.id
_entity.type
_entity.pdbx_description
1 polymer ?
#
loop_
_entity_poly.entity_id
_entity_poly.type
_entity_poly.pdbx_seq_one_letter_code
_entity_poly.pdbx_strand_id
1 'polypeptide(L)'
;MLMQTANALAVRLMLAAPSPSPGPGQGPDTQGLANWLRDIFGPLFLVVVSLVALFFLFTREITRFVQFIVLVVAIAVIFYYPGIIETVATGAAKALGVKGG
;
A
#
# COMPACT_ATOMS: atom_id res chain seq x y z
N MET A 1 27.96 -31.72 -62.68
CA MET A 1 27.28 -32.02 -61.39
C MET A 1 28.18 -31.85 -60.16
N LEU A 2 29.52 -31.96 -60.25
CA LEU A 2 30.44 -31.75 -59.11
C LEU A 2 30.61 -30.28 -58.65
N MET A 3 30.23 -29.29 -59.49
CA MET A 3 30.39 -27.88 -59.15
C MET A 3 29.27 -27.35 -58.23
N GLN A 4 28.11 -28.02 -58.21
CA GLN A 4 26.96 -27.62 -57.40
C GLN A 4 27.08 -28.08 -55.94
N THR A 5 27.78 -29.19 -55.70
CA THR A 5 28.10 -29.68 -54.36
C THR A 5 29.15 -28.80 -53.66
N ALA A 6 30.12 -28.26 -54.39
CA ALA A 6 31.10 -27.32 -53.85
C ALA A 6 30.44 -26.01 -53.36
N ASN A 7 29.50 -25.48 -54.12
CA ASN A 7 28.80 -24.24 -53.74
C ASN A 7 27.86 -24.47 -52.54
N ALA A 8 27.20 -25.63 -52.47
CA ALA A 8 26.39 -26.01 -51.31
C ALA A 8 27.23 -26.17 -50.03
N LEU A 9 28.47 -26.66 -50.14
CA LEU A 9 29.39 -26.75 -49.01
C LEU A 9 29.87 -25.37 -48.55
N ALA A 10 30.16 -24.46 -49.49
CA ALA A 10 30.59 -23.10 -49.20
C ALA A 10 29.49 -22.30 -48.46
N VAL A 11 28.24 -22.40 -48.89
CA VAL A 11 27.09 -21.76 -48.22
C VAL A 11 26.89 -22.32 -46.81
N ARG A 12 27.02 -23.64 -46.64
CA ARG A 12 26.92 -24.28 -45.32
C ARG A 12 28.05 -23.88 -44.38
N LEU A 13 29.28 -23.72 -44.88
CA LEU A 13 30.41 -23.23 -44.09
C LEU A 13 30.20 -21.77 -43.67
N MET A 14 29.61 -20.95 -44.54
CA MET A 14 29.34 -19.54 -44.27
C MET A 14 28.17 -19.34 -43.28
N LEU A 15 27.16 -20.22 -43.28
CA LEU A 15 26.10 -20.23 -42.26
C LEU A 15 26.52 -20.88 -40.94
N ALA A 16 27.57 -21.71 -40.93
CA ALA A 16 28.14 -22.31 -39.73
C ALA A 16 29.19 -21.40 -39.05
N ALA A 17 29.45 -20.21 -39.60
CA ALA A 17 30.25 -19.21 -38.91
C ALA A 17 29.57 -18.86 -37.57
N PRO A 18 30.31 -18.80 -36.46
CA PRO A 18 29.76 -18.33 -35.20
C PRO A 18 29.22 -16.92 -35.43
N SER A 19 27.95 -16.70 -35.12
CA SER A 19 27.36 -15.37 -35.07
C SER A 19 28.28 -14.49 -34.23
N PRO A 20 28.57 -13.24 -34.65
CA PRO A 20 29.40 -12.35 -33.85
C PRO A 20 28.80 -12.30 -32.45
N SER A 21 29.57 -12.74 -31.45
CA SER A 21 29.17 -12.57 -30.06
C SER A 21 28.90 -11.09 -29.86
N PRO A 22 27.74 -10.70 -29.30
CA PRO A 22 27.45 -9.29 -29.11
C PRO A 22 28.63 -8.66 -28.36
N GLY A 23 29.25 -7.67 -29.01
CA GLY A 23 30.38 -6.96 -28.44
C GLY A 23 29.99 -6.32 -27.11
N PRO A 24 30.96 -5.94 -26.26
CA PRO A 24 30.68 -5.23 -25.02
C PRO A 24 29.82 -3.99 -25.34
N GLY A 25 28.54 -4.01 -24.96
CA GLY A 25 27.56 -2.94 -25.24
C GLY A 25 26.35 -3.29 -26.12
N GLN A 26 26.19 -4.53 -26.60
CA GLN A 26 25.02 -4.94 -27.41
C GLN A 26 23.89 -5.65 -26.66
N GLY A 27 23.99 -5.77 -25.33
CA GLY A 27 22.86 -6.22 -24.48
C GLY A 27 21.84 -5.10 -24.25
N PRO A 28 20.58 -5.40 -23.90
CA PRO A 28 19.62 -4.38 -23.48
C PRO A 28 20.24 -3.48 -22.39
N ASP A 29 20.02 -2.17 -22.48
CA ASP A 29 20.58 -1.19 -21.55
C ASP A 29 19.89 -1.25 -20.18
N THR A 30 20.17 -2.32 -19.44
CA THR A 30 19.65 -2.54 -18.09
C THR A 30 20.15 -1.51 -17.09
N GLN A 31 21.31 -0.91 -17.36
CA GLN A 31 21.89 0.14 -16.54
C GLN A 31 21.10 1.45 -16.68
N GLY A 32 20.80 1.86 -17.91
CA GLY A 32 19.95 3.01 -18.22
C GLY A 32 18.53 2.84 -17.70
N LEU A 33 17.94 1.65 -17.87
CA LEU A 33 16.62 1.32 -17.33
C LEU A 33 16.60 1.38 -15.79
N ALA A 34 17.65 0.89 -15.13
CA ALA A 34 17.75 0.94 -13.68
C ALA A 34 17.90 2.37 -13.15
N ASN A 35 18.66 3.22 -13.84
CA ASN A 35 18.80 4.64 -13.48
C ASN A 35 17.48 5.38 -13.64
N TRP A 36 16.81 5.21 -14.78
CA TRP A 36 15.48 5.79 -15.03
C TRP A 36 14.46 5.34 -13.98
N LEU A 37 14.45 4.05 -13.63
CA LEU A 37 13.54 3.52 -12.61
C LEU A 37 13.82 4.14 -11.23
N ARG A 38 15.09 4.32 -10.86
CA ARG A 38 15.48 4.91 -9.56
C ARG A 38 15.15 6.39 -9.46
N ASP A 39 15.36 7.15 -10.54
CA ASP A 39 15.06 8.58 -10.60
C ASP A 39 13.56 8.87 -10.43
N ILE A 40 12.71 7.91 -10.80
CA ILE A 40 11.25 8.01 -10.65
C ILE A 40 10.78 7.39 -9.33
N PHE A 41 11.19 6.15 -9.03
CA PHE A 41 10.69 5.41 -7.88
C PHE A 41 11.22 5.97 -6.55
N GLY A 42 12.45 6.48 -6.52
CA GLY A 42 13.04 7.02 -5.29
C GLY A 42 12.22 8.20 -4.73
N PRO A 43 12.04 9.30 -5.49
CA PRO A 43 11.27 10.45 -5.02
C PRO A 43 9.79 10.13 -4.77
N LEU A 44 9.17 9.35 -5.65
CA LEU A 44 7.73 9.05 -5.57
C LEU A 44 7.41 8.16 -4.35
N PHE A 45 8.28 7.20 -4.03
CA PHE A 45 8.16 6.38 -2.82
C PHE A 45 8.22 7.23 -1.57
N LEU A 46 9.19 8.14 -1.45
CA LEU A 46 9.34 8.98 -0.26
C LEU A 46 8.16 9.93 -0.07
N VAL A 47 7.62 10.51 -1.14
CA VAL A 47 6.44 11.37 -1.08
C VAL A 47 5.21 10.60 -0.57
N VAL A 48 4.94 9.44 -1.17
CA VAL A 48 3.77 8.63 -0.80
C VAL A 48 3.90 8.10 0.63
N VAL A 49 5.07 7.55 0.99
CA VAL A 49 5.33 7.05 2.33
C VAL A 49 5.29 8.18 3.36
N SER A 50 5.78 9.38 3.04
CA SER A 50 5.68 10.54 3.93
C SER A 50 4.22 10.93 4.20
N LEU A 51 3.38 10.95 3.15
CA LEU A 51 1.96 11.24 3.28
C LEU A 51 1.24 10.18 4.14
N VAL A 52 1.52 8.90 3.87
CA VAL A 52 0.98 7.77 4.65
C VAL A 52 1.50 7.82 6.08
N ALA A 53 2.75 8.19 6.33
CA ALA A 53 3.32 8.31 7.67
C ALA A 53 2.66 9.46 8.46
N LEU A 54 2.44 10.61 7.82
CA LEU A 54 1.67 11.74 8.38
C LEU A 54 0.25 11.32 8.76
N PHE A 55 -0.47 10.70 7.82
CA PHE A 55 -1.81 10.17 8.11
C PHE A 55 -1.76 9.11 9.19
N PHE A 56 -0.79 8.20 9.20
CA PHE A 56 -0.67 7.18 10.22
C PHE A 56 -0.44 7.76 11.61
N LEU A 57 0.41 8.78 11.71
CA LEU A 57 0.73 9.46 12.96
C LEU A 57 -0.50 10.20 13.48
N PHE A 58 -1.17 10.97 12.62
CA PHE A 58 -2.38 11.69 13.00
C PHE A 58 -3.57 10.77 13.20
N THR A 59 -3.78 9.73 12.41
CA THR A 59 -4.90 8.80 12.59
C THR A 59 -4.82 8.10 13.94
N ARG A 60 -3.64 7.64 14.39
CA ARG A 60 -3.53 6.96 15.70
C ARG A 60 -3.65 7.91 16.88
N GLU A 61 -3.20 9.16 16.75
CA GLU A 61 -3.31 10.17 17.80
C GLU A 61 -4.71 10.78 17.88
N ILE A 62 -5.29 11.14 16.72
CA ILE A 62 -6.61 11.76 16.60
C ILE A 62 -7.70 10.76 17.01
N THR A 63 -7.62 9.48 16.66
CA THR A 63 -8.64 8.49 17.07
C THR A 63 -8.71 8.31 18.58
N ARG A 64 -7.57 8.34 19.28
CA ARG A 64 -7.53 8.35 20.75
C ARG A 64 -8.16 9.61 21.33
N PHE A 65 -7.90 10.77 20.73
CA PHE A 65 -8.50 12.03 21.16
C PHE A 65 -10.02 12.06 20.94
N VAL A 66 -10.49 11.55 19.79
CA VAL A 66 -11.91 11.42 19.48
C VAL A 66 -12.61 10.51 20.48
N GLN A 67 -12.00 9.40 20.90
CA GLN A 67 -12.55 8.54 21.94
C GLN A 67 -12.78 9.30 23.25
N PHE A 68 -11.83 10.16 23.63
CA PHE A 68 -11.98 10.98 24.83
C PHE A 68 -13.13 11.99 24.71
N ILE A 69 -13.23 12.70 23.58
CA ILE A 69 -14.34 13.64 23.33
C ILE A 69 -15.68 12.91 23.34
N VAL A 70 -15.79 11.77 22.65
CA VAL A 70 -17.03 10.99 22.60
C VAL A 70 -17.45 10.55 23.99
N LEU A 71 -16.52 10.08 24.83
CA LEU A 71 -16.82 9.71 26.22
C LEU A 71 -17.32 10.90 27.04
N VAL A 72 -16.64 12.05 26.94
CA VAL A 72 -17.03 13.27 27.64
C VAL A 72 -18.42 13.73 27.22
N VAL A 73 -18.71 13.75 25.92
CA VAL A 73 -20.03 14.13 25.39
C VAL A 73 -21.10 13.13 25.84
N ALA A 74 -20.81 11.83 25.85
CA ALA A 74 -21.75 10.82 26.32
C ALA A 74 -22.15 11.03 27.79
N ILE A 75 -21.16 11.26 28.66
CA ILE A 75 -21.41 11.57 30.08
C ILE A 75 -22.17 12.89 30.21
N ALA A 76 -21.75 13.94 29.49
CA ALA A 76 -22.45 15.21 29.51
C ALA A 76 -23.93 15.05 29.16
N VAL A 77 -24.27 14.32 28.10
CA VAL A 77 -25.66 14.10 27.68
C VAL A 77 -26.46 13.30 28.73
N ILE A 78 -25.88 12.22 29.28
CA ILE A 78 -26.56 11.37 30.28
C ILE A 78 -26.91 12.16 31.54
N PHE A 79 -25.99 12.99 32.03
CA PHE A 79 -26.17 13.72 33.28
C PHE A 79 -26.89 15.06 33.09
N TYR A 80 -26.83 15.65 31.90
CA TYR A 80 -27.45 16.95 31.62
C TYR A 80 -28.93 16.83 31.27
N TYR A 81 -29.36 15.73 30.63
CA TYR A 81 -30.76 15.54 30.28
C TYR A 81 -31.52 14.76 31.37
N PRO A 82 -32.41 15.41 32.15
CA PRO A 82 -33.01 14.80 33.33
C PRO A 82 -33.79 13.51 33.03
N GLY A 83 -34.46 13.44 31.87
CA GLY A 83 -35.24 12.25 31.48
C GLY A 83 -34.40 10.99 31.19
N ILE A 84 -33.09 11.13 30.90
CA ILE A 84 -32.21 9.97 30.70
C ILE A 84 -31.95 9.28 32.03
N ILE A 85 -31.66 10.06 33.09
CA ILE A 85 -31.38 9.52 34.42
C ILE A 85 -32.63 8.83 35.00
N GLU A 86 -33.81 9.44 34.83
CA GLU A 86 -35.08 8.84 35.27
C GLU A 86 -35.36 7.50 34.58
N THR A 87 -35.12 7.42 33.27
CA THR A 87 -35.33 6.19 32.49
C THR A 87 -34.36 5.09 32.91
N VAL A 88 -33.08 5.42 33.08
CA VAL A 88 -32.04 4.45 33.53
C VAL A 88 -32.31 4.00 34.96
N ALA A 89 -32.67 4.91 35.87
CA ALA A 89 -33.00 4.60 37.25
C ALA A 89 -34.24 3.71 37.35
N THR A 90 -35.29 4.01 36.58
CA THR A 90 -36.51 3.20 36.55
C THR A 90 -36.27 1.82 35.94
N GLY A 91 -35.43 1.75 34.90
CA GLY A 91 -35.03 0.48 34.27
C GLY A 91 -34.21 -0.39 35.22
N ALA A 92 -33.23 0.20 35.92
CA ALA A 92 -32.42 -0.48 36.92
C ALA A 92 -33.26 -0.93 38.12
N ALA A 93 -34.16 -0.08 38.62
CA ALA A 93 -35.07 -0.41 39.72
C ALA A 93 -36.00 -1.59 39.35
N LYS A 94 -36.54 -1.59 38.13
CA LYS A 94 -37.35 -2.72 37.61
C LYS A 94 -36.55 -4.01 37.49
N ALA A 95 -35.31 -3.95 37.00
CA ALA A 95 -34.43 -5.11 36.89
C ALA A 95 -34.02 -5.68 38.25
N LEU A 96 -33.88 -4.82 39.26
CA LEU A 96 -33.58 -5.19 40.65
C LEU A 96 -34.82 -5.57 41.46
N GLY A 97 -36.02 -5.54 40.87
CA GLY A 97 -37.27 -5.89 41.55
C GLY A 97 -37.75 -4.85 42.57
N VAL A 98 -37.12 -3.68 42.64
CA VAL A 98 -37.54 -2.58 43.51
C VAL A 98 -38.62 -1.78 42.77
N LYS A 99 -39.88 -1.99 43.16
CA LYS A 99 -40.98 -1.11 42.73
C LYS A 99 -40.90 0.17 43.57
N GLY A 100 -40.45 1.25 42.95
CA GLY A 100 -40.51 2.59 43.54
C GLY A 100 -41.94 2.93 43.91
N GLY A 101 -42.14 3.41 45.15
CA GLY A 101 -43.38 3.98 45.65
C GLY A 101 -43.58 5.42 45.18
#